data_AF-A0A7S3K2S1-F1
#
_entry.id   AF-A0A7S3K2S1-F1
#
_cell.length_a   1.000
_cell.length_b   1.000
_cell.length_c   1.000
_cell.angle_alpha   90.00
_cell.angle_beta   90.00
_cell.angle_gamma   90.00
#
_symmetry.space_group_name_H-M   'P 1'
#
loop_
_entity.id
_entity.type
_entity.pdbx_description
1 polymer ?
#
loop_
_entity_poly.entity_id
_entity_poly.type
_entity_poly.pdbx_seq_one_letter_code
_entity_poly.pdbx_strand_id
1 'polypeptide(L)'
;STLRTIEAHNNKILCVAYSFDSSMIATASHDHTVRLWNADTYACLHTLQHHNSVWAVAFSKLNGSVVASCDLDGFSKIWNISNGECLKTLGHSSTVYTVAWSPSNETQLA
;
A
#
# COMPACT_ATOMS: atom_id res chain seq x y z
N SER A 1 1.45 -15.24 23.93
CA SER A 1 1.04 -14.26 22.91
C SER A 1 -0.40 -14.54 22.54
N THR A 2 -1.25 -13.52 22.51
CA THR A 2 -2.65 -13.67 22.07
C THR A 2 -2.71 -13.36 20.59
N LEU A 3 -3.23 -14.30 19.78
CA LEU A 3 -3.49 -14.07 18.37
C LEU A 3 -4.69 -13.12 18.25
N ARG A 4 -4.55 -12.06 17.44
CA ARG A 4 -5.63 -11.14 17.08
C ARG A 4 -5.91 -11.29 15.59
N THR A 5 -7.18 -11.51 15.25
CA THR A 5 -7.66 -11.57 13.86
C THR A 5 -8.35 -10.26 13.51
N ILE A 6 -8.08 -9.73 12.32
CA ILE A 6 -8.68 -8.50 11.80
C ILE A 6 -9.35 -8.84 10.48
N GLU A 7 -10.64 -8.51 10.36
CA GLU A 7 -11.33 -8.57 9.07
C GLU A 7 -10.94 -7.35 8.23
N ALA A 8 -9.78 -7.45 7.60
CA ALA A 8 -9.16 -6.31 6.95
C ALA A 8 -9.82 -5.93 5.61
N HIS A 9 -10.27 -6.90 4.83
CA HIS A 9 -10.70 -6.71 3.44
C HIS A 9 -11.89 -7.62 3.09
N ASN A 10 -12.65 -7.25 2.07
CA ASN A 10 -13.81 -8.01 1.57
C ASN A 10 -13.42 -9.12 0.57
N ASN A 11 -12.12 -9.26 0.30
CA ASN A 11 -11.56 -10.25 -0.63
C ASN A 11 -10.12 -10.60 -0.20
N LYS A 12 -9.45 -11.47 -0.95
CA LYS A 12 -8.09 -11.93 -0.70
C LYS A 12 -7.13 -10.76 -0.53
N ILE A 13 -6.40 -10.78 0.57
CA ILE A 13 -5.23 -9.93 0.80
C ILE A 13 -4.07 -10.54 -0.01
N LEU A 14 -3.48 -9.73 -0.88
CA LEU A 14 -2.37 -10.14 -1.74
C LEU A 14 -1.01 -9.75 -1.20
N CYS A 15 -0.93 -8.62 -0.49
CA CYS A 15 0.31 -8.10 0.03
C CYS A 15 0.09 -7.40 1.38
N VAL A 16 1.07 -7.53 2.26
CA VAL A 16 1.15 -6.83 3.53
C VAL A 16 2.55 -6.23 3.67
N ALA A 17 2.63 -4.97 4.10
CA ALA A 17 3.88 -4.29 4.38
C ALA A 17 3.82 -3.59 5.73
N TYR A 18 4.96 -3.51 6.42
CA TYR A 18 5.14 -2.66 7.59
C TYR A 18 5.91 -1.40 7.22
N SER A 19 5.60 -0.30 7.90
CA SER A 19 6.46 0.89 7.88
C SER A 19 7.81 0.58 8.52
N PHE A 20 8.84 1.36 8.20
CA PHE A 20 10.20 1.13 8.70
C PHE A 20 10.29 1.20 10.23
N ASP A 21 9.54 2.11 10.85
CA ASP A 21 9.42 2.28 12.30
C ASP A 21 8.42 1.30 12.94
N SER A 22 7.80 0.41 12.15
CA SER A 22 6.77 -0.55 12.57
C SER A 22 5.51 0.06 13.18
N SER A 23 5.28 1.37 13.04
CA SER A 23 4.09 2.06 13.57
C SER A 23 2.83 1.83 12.72
N MET A 24 3.01 1.40 11.47
CA MET A 24 1.92 1.22 10.51
C MET A 24 2.01 -0.07 9.72
N ILE A 25 0.84 -0.55 9.31
CA ILE A 25 0.66 -1.69 8.41
C ILE A 25 -0.06 -1.18 7.17
N ALA A 26 0.32 -1.67 6.00
CA ALA A 26 -0.42 -1.51 4.76
C ALA A 26 -0.81 -2.87 4.21
N THR A 27 -2.04 -3.00 3.72
CA THR A 27 -2.57 -4.24 3.14
C THR A 27 -3.16 -3.96 1.77
N ALA A 28 -2.84 -4.76 0.76
CA ALA A 28 -3.37 -4.66 -0.60
C ALA A 28 -4.25 -5.87 -0.93
N SER A 29 -5.32 -5.68 -1.69
CA SER A 29 -6.36 -6.69 -1.84
C SER A 29 -7.02 -6.73 -3.23
N HIS A 30 -7.59 -7.90 -3.53
CA HIS A 30 -8.54 -8.12 -4.63
C HIS A 30 -9.85 -7.33 -4.50
N ASP A 31 -10.13 -6.67 -3.37
CA ASP A 31 -11.26 -5.74 -3.24
C ASP A 31 -10.97 -4.34 -3.79
N HIS A 32 -9.86 -4.20 -4.51
CA HIS A 32 -9.40 -2.98 -5.18
C HIS A 32 -8.98 -1.87 -4.21
N THR A 33 -8.63 -2.23 -2.98
CA THR A 33 -8.19 -1.26 -1.98
C THR A 33 -6.81 -1.58 -1.43
N VAL A 34 -6.11 -0.51 -1.05
CA VAL A 34 -5.06 -0.57 -0.03
C VAL A 34 -5.63 -0.01 1.26
N ARG A 35 -5.41 -0.68 2.40
CA ARG A 35 -5.76 -0.12 3.72
C ARG A 35 -4.52 0.15 4.54
N LEU A 36 -4.52 1.30 5.21
CA LEU A 36 -3.48 1.70 6.15
C LEU A 36 -4.00 1.55 7.57
N TRP A 37 -3.18 0.95 8.43
CA TRP A 37 -3.56 0.61 9.80
C TRP A 37 -2.51 1.15 10.77
N ASN A 38 -2.97 1.54 11.96
CA ASN A 38 -2.06 1.72 13.09
C ASN A 38 -1.68 0.33 13.64
N ALA A 39 -0.38 0.05 13.79
CA ALA A 39 0.11 -1.28 14.14
C ALA A 39 -0.15 -1.67 15.61
N ASP A 40 -0.25 -0.69 16.52
CA ASP A 40 -0.48 -0.94 17.95
C ASP A 40 -1.95 -1.24 18.25
N THR A 41 -2.84 -0.44 17.65
CA THR A 41 -4.29 -0.49 17.91
C THR A 41 -5.03 -1.36 16.90
N TYR A 42 -4.45 -1.58 15.73
CA TYR A 42 -5.07 -2.21 14.57
C TYR A 42 -6.30 -1.46 14.02
N ALA A 43 -6.40 -0.16 14.31
CA ALA A 43 -7.41 0.70 13.73
C ALA A 43 -7.09 0.98 12.26
N CYS A 44 -8.09 0.85 11.38
CA CYS A 44 -7.99 1.29 9.99
C CYS A 44 -7.97 2.82 9.96
N LEU A 45 -6.87 3.39 9.48
CA LEU A 45 -6.69 4.84 9.36
C LEU A 45 -7.22 5.34 8.02
N HIS A 46 -6.88 4.64 6.94
CA HIS A 46 -7.25 5.04 5.58
C HIS A 46 -7.60 3.83 4.72
N THR A 47 -8.54 4.02 3.79
CA THR A 47 -8.84 3.09 2.70
C THR A 47 -8.59 3.81 1.38
N LEU A 48 -7.63 3.31 0.61
CA LEU A 48 -7.10 3.92 -0.61
C LEU A 48 -7.60 3.15 -1.82
N GLN A 49 -8.29 3.83 -2.73
CA GLN A 49 -9.05 3.18 -3.81
C GLN A 49 -8.24 3.03 -5.10
N HIS A 50 -8.20 1.81 -5.63
CA HIS A 50 -7.81 1.51 -7.01
C HIS A 50 -9.04 1.14 -7.85
N HIS A 51 -8.84 1.08 -9.16
CA HIS A 51 -9.88 0.65 -10.11
C HIS A 51 -9.94 -0.88 -10.26
N ASN A 52 -8.87 -1.58 -9.89
CA ASN A 52 -8.77 -3.03 -9.98
C ASN A 52 -7.95 -3.60 -8.81
N SER A 53 -7.83 -4.93 -8.76
CA SER A 53 -7.11 -5.69 -7.75
C SER A 53 -5.70 -5.16 -7.55
N VAL A 54 -5.38 -4.84 -6.29
CA VAL A 54 -4.08 -4.28 -5.92
C VAL A 54 -3.16 -5.41 -5.50
N TRP A 55 -2.04 -5.55 -6.21
CA TRP A 55 -1.13 -6.68 -6.04
C TRP A 55 -0.03 -6.45 -5.03
N ALA A 56 0.51 -5.24 -5.01
CA ALA A 56 1.63 -4.90 -4.15
C ALA A 56 1.43 -3.56 -3.47
N VAL A 57 2.04 -3.44 -2.29
CA VAL A 57 2.10 -2.21 -1.52
C VAL A 57 3.46 -2.12 -0.81
N ALA A 58 4.06 -0.94 -0.77
CA ALA A 58 5.37 -0.74 -0.15
C ALA A 58 5.50 0.66 0.47
N PHE A 59 5.95 0.71 1.73
CA PHE A 59 6.30 1.97 2.40
C PHE A 59 7.61 2.54 1.85
N SER A 60 7.65 3.86 1.69
CA SER A 60 8.91 4.57 1.46
C SER A 60 9.82 4.45 2.68
N LYS A 61 11.09 4.10 2.44
CA LYS A 61 12.09 3.91 3.51
C LYS A 61 12.71 5.21 4.01
N LEU A 62 12.64 6.29 3.22
CA LEU A 62 13.46 7.48 3.47
C LEU A 62 12.79 8.50 4.41
N ASN A 63 11.45 8.59 4.36
CA ASN A 63 10.69 9.57 5.13
C ASN A 63 9.40 9.01 5.75
N GLY A 64 9.07 7.73 5.48
CA GLY A 64 7.87 7.07 6.00
C GLY A 64 6.56 7.80 5.71
N SER A 65 6.56 8.80 4.82
CA SER A 65 5.43 9.72 4.63
C SER A 65 4.50 9.28 3.50
N VAL A 66 4.97 8.35 2.66
CA VAL A 66 4.24 7.85 1.51
C VAL A 66 4.29 6.33 1.40
N VAL A 67 3.26 5.79 0.75
CA VAL A 67 3.16 4.39 0.36
C VAL A 67 2.96 4.31 -1.16
N ALA A 68 3.59 3.33 -1.80
CA ALA A 68 3.38 2.98 -3.20
C ALA A 68 2.47 1.75 -3.29
N SER A 69 1.65 1.67 -4.33
CA SER A 69 0.86 0.48 -4.65
C SER A 69 0.69 0.32 -6.16
N CYS A 70 0.37 -0.88 -6.62
CA CYS A 70 0.10 -1.15 -8.04
C CYS A 70 -1.04 -2.15 -8.25
N ASP A 71 -1.74 -2.02 -9.38
CA ASP A 71 -2.88 -2.85 -9.73
C ASP A 71 -2.76 -3.59 -11.08
N LEU A 72 -3.75 -4.44 -11.34
CA LEU A 72 -3.84 -5.26 -12.55
C LEU A 72 -4.06 -4.45 -13.84
N ASP A 73 -4.59 -3.23 -13.76
CA ASP A 73 -4.83 -2.36 -14.91
C ASP A 73 -3.57 -1.60 -15.34
N GLY A 74 -2.44 -1.84 -14.65
CA GLY A 74 -1.17 -1.20 -14.94
C GLY A 74 -1.05 0.18 -14.29
N PHE A 75 -1.87 0.50 -13.28
CA PHE A 75 -1.71 1.75 -12.54
C PHE A 75 -0.91 1.53 -11.26
N SER A 76 0.17 2.28 -11.13
CA SER A 76 0.90 2.46 -9.88
C SER A 76 0.51 3.79 -9.26
N LYS A 77 0.29 3.82 -7.95
CA LYS A 77 -0.10 5.04 -7.21
C LYS A 77 0.86 5.30 -6.05
N ILE A 78 1.10 6.58 -5.79
CA ILE A 78 1.79 7.06 -4.59
C ILE A 78 0.78 7.79 -3.72
N TRP A 79 0.73 7.44 -2.45
CA TRP A 79 -0.23 7.96 -1.49
C TRP A 79 0.46 8.62 -0.32
N ASN A 80 -0.14 9.69 0.18
CA ASN A 80 0.27 10.29 1.44
C ASN A 80 -0.36 9.51 2.60
N ILE A 81 0.47 9.07 3.53
CA ILE A 81 0.06 8.23 4.65
C ILE A 81 -0.76 9.00 5.68
N SER A 82 -0.53 10.30 5.86
CA SER A 82 -1.18 11.08 6.92
C SER A 82 -2.64 11.39 6.59
N ASN A 83 -2.94 11.69 5.32
CA ASN A 83 -4.27 12.11 4.88
C ASN A 83 -4.94 11.15 3.88
N GLY A 84 -4.26 10.08 3.44
CA GLY A 84 -4.79 9.10 2.49
C GLY A 84 -4.90 9.60 1.05
N GLU A 85 -4.33 10.76 0.73
CA GLU A 85 -4.46 11.37 -0.59
C GLU A 85 -3.59 10.67 -1.64
N CYS A 86 -4.12 10.49 -2.85
CA CYS A 86 -3.36 10.02 -4.00
C CYS A 86 -2.51 11.17 -4.57
N LEU A 87 -1.20 11.16 -4.27
CA LEU A 87 -0.26 12.18 -4.74
C LEU A 87 0.12 12.01 -6.22
N LYS A 88 0.20 10.76 -6.69
CA LYS A 88 0.59 10.47 -8.07
C LYS A 88 -0.06 9.19 -8.57
N THR A 89 -0.42 9.19 -9.84
CA THR A 89 -0.79 7.97 -10.59
C THR A 89 0.16 7.84 -11.78
N LEU A 90 0.72 6.66 -11.97
CA LEU A 90 1.59 6.31 -13.08
C LEU A 90 0.92 5.18 -13.86
N GLY A 91 0.77 5.36 -15.16
CA GLY A 91 0.23 4.35 -16.06
C GLY A 91 1.35 3.54 -16.70
N HIS A 92 1.17 2.23 -16.76
CA HIS A 92 1.98 1.28 -17.48
C HIS A 92 1.10 0.62 -18.56
N SER A 93 1.70 0.15 -19.66
CA SER A 93 0.95 -0.48 -20.77
C SER A 93 0.47 -1.90 -20.47
N SER A 94 0.83 -2.43 -19.30
CA SER A 94 0.47 -3.77 -18.84
C SER A 94 0.34 -3.78 -17.33
N THR A 95 -0.20 -4.87 -16.80
CA THR A 95 -0.23 -5.19 -15.37
C THR A 95 1.13 -4.96 -14.69
N VAL A 96 1.07 -4.41 -13.47
CA VAL A 96 2.22 -4.24 -12.59
C VAL A 96 2.01 -5.11 -11.35
N TYR A 97 2.93 -6.03 -11.10
CA TYR A 97 2.82 -7.00 -10.02
C TYR A 97 3.60 -6.63 -8.76
N THR A 98 4.49 -5.64 -8.85
CA THR A 98 5.41 -5.27 -7.77
C THR A 98 5.60 -3.76 -7.72
N VAL A 99 5.89 -3.26 -6.52
CA VAL A 99 6.40 -1.90 -6.29
C VAL A 99 7.50 -1.97 -5.26
N ALA A 100 8.58 -1.23 -5.49
CA ALA A 100 9.67 -1.11 -4.55
C ALA A 100 10.16 0.34 -4.50
N TRP A 101 10.79 0.70 -3.39
CA TRP A 101 11.45 1.98 -3.23
C TRP A 101 12.95 1.80 -3.35
N SER A 102 13.60 2.65 -4.17
CA SER A 102 15.05 2.73 -4.20
C SER A 102 15.59 3.14 -2.82
N PRO A 103 16.72 2.57 -2.37
CA PRO A 103 17.41 3.02 -1.15
C PRO A 103 17.96 4.46 -1.27
N SER A 104 18.17 4.96 -2.49
CA SER A 104 18.79 6.26 -2.76
C SER A 104 17.84 7.13 -3.57
N ASN A 105 17.13 8.08 -2.93
CA ASN A 105 16.33 9.24 -3.40
C ASN A 105 15.59 9.27 -4.76
N GLU A 106 15.72 8.31 -5.65
CA GLU A 106 15.12 8.29 -6.97
C GLU A 106 13.95 7.32 -6.98
N THR A 107 12.77 7.87 -7.26
CA THR A 107 11.55 7.11 -7.42
C THR A 107 11.63 6.31 -8.72
N GLN A 108 12.13 5.08 -8.67
CA GLN A 108 11.92 4.12 -9.75
C GLN A 108 10.80 3.17 -9.33
N LEU A 109 9.62 3.38 -9.90
CA LEU A 109 8.52 2.43 -9.86
C LEU A 109 8.66 1.56 -11.11
N ALA A 110 9.12 0.34 -10.91
CA ALA A 110 9.21 -0.70 -11.93
C ALA A 110 8.65 -2.00 -11.35
#